data_AF-A0AAV1GQI1-F1
#
_entry.id   AF-A0AAV1GQI1-F1
#
_cell.length_a   1.000
_cell.length_b   1.000
_cell.length_c   1.000
_cell.angle_alpha   90.00
_cell.angle_beta   90.00
_cell.angle_gamma   90.00
#
_symmetry.space_group_name_H-M   'P 1'
#
loop_
_entity.id
_entity.type
_entity.pdbx_description
1 polymer ?
#
loop_
_entity_poly.entity_id
_entity_poly.type
_entity_poly.pdbx_seq_one_letter_code
_entity_poly.pdbx_strand_id
1 'polypeptide(L)'
;MATMPRNRFKDIMRHLRFDDRDTRSERTKTDKFAAISAVWSSFVTNCITSYNPGRHITIDEQLFPSKTRCCFLQYIATKPDKFGIKFWVACDLKSKYICNVLPYLGKDPSRPSGERLSENVVMRLMEPFLDKGRNVTTDNFFTSLSLAQQLLRRKTTILGTVNKIRQEIPHLDRGTAMNFTMLQSAAWM
;
A
#
# COMPACT_ATOMS: atom_id res chain seq x y z
N MET A 1 21.72 32.89 -10.37
CA MET A 1 20.59 33.37 -9.55
C MET A 1 20.66 32.69 -8.19
N ALA A 2 20.74 33.45 -7.09
CA ALA A 2 20.68 32.89 -5.74
C ALA A 2 19.23 32.93 -5.24
N THR A 3 18.62 31.77 -5.00
CA THR A 3 17.20 31.64 -4.65
C THR A 3 16.88 32.13 -3.23
N MET A 4 17.70 31.76 -2.23
CA MET A 4 17.42 32.07 -0.82
C MET A 4 18.66 31.98 0.08
N PRO A 5 18.85 32.88 1.06
CA PRO A 5 19.87 32.73 2.09
C PRO A 5 19.66 31.49 2.97
N ARG A 6 20.75 30.85 3.39
CA ARG A 6 20.72 29.62 4.22
C ARG A 6 19.90 29.74 5.50
N ASN A 7 19.99 30.88 6.19
CA ASN A 7 19.29 31.08 7.46
C ASN A 7 17.77 31.13 7.25
N ARG A 8 17.31 31.87 6.23
CA ARG A 8 15.91 31.91 5.84
C ARG A 8 15.37 30.51 5.49
N PHE A 9 16.13 29.71 4.75
CA PHE A 9 15.73 28.33 4.43
C PHE A 9 15.53 27.49 5.70
N LYS A 10 16.49 27.54 6.63
CA LYS A 10 16.38 26.82 7.91
C LYS A 10 15.19 27.29 8.74
N ASP A 11 14.92 28.58 8.77
CA ASP A 11 13.82 29.15 9.53
C ASP A 11 12.47 28.71 8.96
N ILE A 12 12.32 28.71 7.63
CA ILE A 12 11.12 28.17 6.97
C ILE A 12 10.94 26.68 7.30
N MET A 13 11.99 25.87 7.15
CA MET A 13 11.93 24.43 7.40
C MET A 13 11.51 24.08 8.84
N ARG A 14 11.88 24.89 9.84
CA ARG A 14 11.50 24.69 11.25
C ARG A 14 10.01 24.96 11.51
N HIS A 15 9.43 25.91 10.79
CA HIS A 15 8.06 26.40 11.02
C HIS A 15 7.05 25.87 10.01
N LEU A 16 7.48 25.08 9.02
CA LEU A 16 6.58 24.46 8.05
C LEU A 16 5.58 23.53 8.75
N ARG A 17 4.29 23.76 8.52
CA ARG A 17 3.16 22.98 9.04
C ARG A 17 2.15 22.74 7.92
N PHE A 18 1.41 21.65 8.01
CA PHE A 18 0.47 21.21 6.98
C PHE A 18 -0.94 20.98 7.53
N ASP A 19 -1.19 21.47 8.73
CA ASP A 19 -2.45 21.33 9.44
C ASP A 19 -2.64 22.46 10.45
N ASP A 20 -3.86 22.58 10.96
CA ASP A 20 -4.21 23.48 12.05
C ASP A 20 -3.85 22.86 13.41
N ARG A 21 -3.04 23.59 14.18
CA ARG A 21 -2.57 23.17 15.51
C ARG A 21 -3.73 23.07 16.50
N ASP A 22 -4.70 23.97 16.41
CA ASP A 22 -5.75 24.11 17.44
C ASP A 22 -6.73 22.92 17.40
N THR A 23 -6.89 22.30 16.24
CA THR A 23 -7.73 21.11 16.04
C THR A 23 -6.97 19.79 16.11
N ARG A 24 -5.63 19.80 16.13
CA ARG A 24 -4.80 18.59 15.98
C ARG A 24 -5.02 17.57 17.10
N SER A 25 -5.18 18.04 18.34
CA SER A 25 -5.35 17.18 19.52
C SER A 25 -6.59 16.29 19.39
N GLU A 26 -7.69 16.84 18.90
CA GLU A 26 -8.93 16.10 18.66
C GLU A 26 -8.79 15.14 17.47
N ARG A 27 -8.27 15.64 16.34
CA ARG A 27 -8.10 14.83 15.12
C ARG A 27 -7.20 13.62 15.34
N THR A 28 -6.17 13.74 16.18
CA THR A 28 -5.22 12.64 16.44
C THR A 28 -5.87 11.44 17.14
N LYS A 29 -7.03 11.62 17.78
CA LYS A 29 -7.76 10.52 18.44
C LYS A 29 -8.28 9.50 17.42
N THR A 30 -8.64 9.95 16.22
CA THR A 30 -9.18 9.09 15.15
C THR A 30 -8.19 8.92 14.00
N ASP A 31 -7.35 9.92 13.75
CA ASP A 31 -6.37 9.93 12.66
C ASP A 31 -4.96 10.18 13.18
N LYS A 32 -4.17 9.11 13.31
CA LYS A 32 -2.76 9.21 13.74
C LYS A 32 -1.89 10.01 12.76
N PHE A 33 -2.34 10.22 11.53
CA PHE A 33 -1.61 10.94 10.48
C PHE A 33 -2.04 12.41 10.34
N ALA A 34 -2.89 12.90 11.26
CA ALA A 34 -3.55 14.20 11.24
C ALA A 34 -2.65 15.41 10.89
N ALA A 35 -1.36 15.37 11.23
CA ALA A 35 -0.43 16.46 10.93
C ALA A 35 -0.20 16.71 9.42
N ILE A 36 -0.52 15.73 8.57
CA ILE A 36 -0.30 15.82 7.12
C ILE A 36 -1.48 15.26 6.29
N SER A 37 -2.50 14.67 6.93
CA SER A 37 -3.59 13.95 6.25
C SER A 37 -4.28 14.73 5.13
N ALA A 38 -4.50 16.04 5.28
CA ALA A 38 -5.15 16.85 4.25
C ALA A 38 -4.30 16.96 2.97
N VAL A 39 -3.01 17.25 3.12
CA VAL A 39 -2.05 17.30 2.01
C VAL A 39 -1.86 15.92 1.41
N TRP A 40 -1.75 14.88 2.25
CA TRP A 40 -1.59 13.51 1.80
C TRP A 40 -2.80 13.02 0.99
N SER A 41 -4.01 13.27 1.46
CA SER A 41 -5.24 12.89 0.76
C SER A 41 -5.35 13.58 -0.59
N SER A 42 -4.97 14.87 -0.66
CA SER A 42 -4.92 15.62 -1.91
C SER A 42 -3.87 15.04 -2.87
N PHE A 43 -2.68 14.70 -2.36
CA PHE A 43 -1.63 14.05 -3.13
C PHE A 43 -2.08 12.70 -3.71
N VAL A 44 -2.64 11.81 -2.88
CA VAL A 44 -3.11 10.50 -3.32
C VAL A 44 -4.25 10.64 -4.33
N THR A 45 -5.19 11.55 -4.10
CA THR A 45 -6.28 11.85 -5.05
C THR A 45 -5.69 12.24 -6.41
N ASN A 46 -4.71 13.15 -6.42
CA ASN A 46 -4.05 13.57 -7.65
C ASN A 46 -3.33 12.41 -8.35
N CYS A 47 -2.66 11.52 -7.61
CA CYS A 47 -2.04 10.32 -8.19
C CYS A 47 -3.07 9.42 -8.89
N ILE A 48 -4.23 9.21 -8.26
CA ILE A 48 -5.30 8.37 -8.82
C ILE A 48 -5.93 9.01 -10.06
N THR A 49 -6.17 10.32 -10.05
CA THR A 49 -6.92 11.01 -11.12
C THR A 49 -6.06 11.41 -12.31
N SER A 50 -4.75 11.61 -12.12
CA SER A 50 -3.87 12.18 -13.15
C SER A 50 -3.28 11.14 -14.11
N TYR A 51 -3.48 9.85 -13.84
CA TYR A 51 -2.90 8.77 -14.64
C TYR A 51 -3.87 7.59 -14.74
N ASN A 52 -4.01 7.02 -15.94
CA ASN A 52 -4.74 5.77 -16.15
C ASN A 52 -3.72 4.62 -16.27
N PRO A 53 -3.59 3.74 -15.26
CA PRO A 53 -2.61 2.66 -15.30
C PRO A 53 -2.83 1.67 -16.44
N GLY A 54 -1.77 1.01 -16.87
CA GLY A 54 -1.82 -0.06 -17.85
C GLY A 54 -2.47 -1.32 -17.30
N ARG A 55 -2.23 -2.44 -17.99
CA ARG A 55 -2.82 -3.75 -17.62
C ARG A 55 -2.28 -4.32 -16.32
N HIS A 56 -1.05 -3.97 -15.94
CA HIS A 56 -0.33 -4.61 -14.84
C HIS A 56 0.02 -3.58 -13.76
N ILE A 57 -0.46 -3.82 -12.55
CA ILE A 57 -0.17 -3.02 -11.35
C ILE A 57 0.55 -3.92 -10.35
N THR A 58 1.59 -3.42 -9.69
CA THR A 58 2.32 -4.12 -8.63
C THR A 58 1.99 -3.49 -7.30
N ILE A 59 1.74 -4.29 -6.27
CA ILE A 59 1.59 -3.83 -4.89
C ILE A 59 2.71 -4.38 -4.03
N ASP A 60 3.39 -3.49 -3.33
CA ASP A 60 4.47 -3.80 -2.41
C ASP A 60 4.53 -2.75 -1.30
N GLU A 61 5.46 -2.92 -0.38
CA GLU A 61 5.79 -1.96 0.66
C GLU A 61 6.97 -1.05 0.31
N GLN A 62 6.87 0.18 0.77
CA GLN A 62 7.97 1.12 0.82
C GLN A 62 8.20 1.58 2.26
N LEU A 63 9.43 1.45 2.73
CA LEU A 63 9.84 1.98 4.03
C LEU A 63 10.63 3.26 3.80
N PHE A 64 10.09 4.40 4.23
CA PHE A 64 10.79 5.67 4.18
C PHE A 64 11.66 5.82 5.44
N PRO A 65 13.01 5.84 5.32
CA PRO A 65 13.90 5.89 6.48
C PRO A 65 13.60 7.08 7.38
N SER A 66 13.39 6.82 8.67
CA SER A 66 13.10 7.88 9.63
C SER A 66 13.50 7.44 11.04
N LYS A 67 14.07 8.38 11.78
CA LYS A 67 14.32 8.25 13.23
C LYS A 67 13.37 9.13 14.04
N THR A 68 12.34 9.67 13.40
CA THR A 68 11.37 10.55 14.05
C THR A 68 10.53 9.73 15.03
N ARG A 69 10.42 10.21 16.26
CA ARG A 69 9.55 9.60 17.26
C ARG A 69 8.08 9.80 16.87
N CYS A 70 7.46 8.77 16.31
CA CYS A 70 6.04 8.75 15.96
C CYS A 70 5.43 7.38 16.30
N CYS A 71 4.11 7.34 16.55
CA CYS A 71 3.42 6.14 17.03
C CYS A 71 3.23 5.04 15.98
N PHE A 72 3.61 5.29 14.74
CA PHE A 72 3.50 4.36 13.61
C PHE A 72 4.85 4.08 12.93
N LEU A 73 5.97 4.44 13.58
CA LEU A 73 7.29 4.05 13.11
C LEU A 73 7.42 2.52 13.09
N GLN A 74 7.92 1.98 11.98
CA GLN A 74 8.08 0.54 11.79
C GLN A 74 9.56 0.14 11.79
N TYR A 75 9.82 -1.05 12.33
CA TYR A 75 11.08 -1.75 12.20
C TYR A 75 10.94 -2.90 11.19
N ILE A 76 11.77 -2.92 10.15
CA ILE A 76 11.83 -4.01 9.16
C ILE A 76 13.28 -4.50 9.07
N ALA A 77 13.54 -5.68 9.64
CA ALA A 77 14.89 -6.22 9.78
C ALA A 77 15.63 -6.44 8.45
N THR A 78 14.87 -6.70 7.37
CA THR A 78 15.40 -7.04 6.04
C THR A 78 15.75 -5.82 5.19
N LYS A 79 15.35 -4.60 5.59
CA LYS A 79 15.67 -3.37 4.85
C LYS A 79 17.00 -2.77 5.35
N PRO A 80 17.79 -2.10 4.47
CA PRO A 80 19.06 -1.48 4.86
C PRO A 80 18.88 -0.48 6.02
N ASP A 81 17.97 0.47 5.84
CA ASP A 81 17.47 1.32 6.92
C ASP A 81 16.30 0.63 7.61
N LYS A 82 16.55 0.09 8.79
CA LYS A 82 15.57 -0.77 9.47
C LYS A 82 14.40 0.00 10.08
N PHE A 83 14.56 1.29 10.37
CA PHE A 83 13.51 2.12 10.99
C PHE A 83 12.96 3.15 10.01
N GLY A 84 11.64 3.21 9.89
CA GLY A 84 11.01 4.15 8.98
C GLY A 84 9.49 4.20 9.04
N ILE A 85 8.90 5.10 8.25
CA ILE A 85 7.46 5.16 8.03
C ILE A 85 7.13 4.22 6.88
N LYS A 86 6.28 3.23 7.13
CA LYS A 86 5.88 2.23 6.15
C LYS A 86 4.69 2.72 5.33
N PHE A 87 4.75 2.54 4.02
CA PHE A 87 3.68 2.76 3.07
C PHE A 87 3.41 1.48 2.27
N TRP A 88 2.15 1.27 1.92
CA TRP A 88 1.73 0.31 0.91
C TRP A 88 1.52 1.05 -0.38
N VAL A 89 2.14 0.60 -1.46
CA VAL A 89 2.23 1.35 -2.72
C VAL A 89 1.72 0.47 -3.86
N ALA A 90 0.77 0.99 -4.63
CA ALA A 90 0.36 0.43 -5.91
C ALA A 90 1.05 1.21 -7.03
N CYS A 91 1.83 0.52 -7.86
CA CYS A 91 2.57 1.11 -8.98
C CYS A 91 2.20 0.45 -10.30
N ASP A 92 2.13 1.24 -11.37
CA ASP A 92 2.03 0.72 -12.73
C ASP A 92 3.35 0.05 -13.15
N LEU A 93 3.28 -1.16 -13.70
CA LEU A 93 4.47 -1.95 -13.99
C LEU A 93 5.37 -1.31 -15.06
N LYS A 94 4.77 -0.70 -16.09
CA LYS A 94 5.52 -0.21 -17.26
C LYS A 94 6.13 1.16 -17.00
N SER A 95 5.33 2.11 -16.52
CA SER A 95 5.74 3.49 -16.27
C SER A 95 6.44 3.70 -14.93
N LYS A 96 6.28 2.76 -13.99
CA LYS A 96 6.66 2.92 -12.58
C LYS A 96 5.93 4.05 -11.86
N TYR A 97 4.81 4.52 -12.43
CA TYR A 97 3.98 5.54 -11.82
C TYR A 97 3.31 5.02 -10.55
N ILE A 98 3.28 5.85 -9.50
CA ILE A 98 2.59 5.55 -8.24
C ILE A 98 1.09 5.83 -8.44
N CYS A 99 0.30 4.77 -8.56
CA CYS A 99 -1.13 4.87 -8.81
C CYS A 99 -1.92 5.20 -7.54
N ASN A 100 -1.56 4.58 -6.41
CA ASN A 100 -2.23 4.77 -5.12
C ASN A 100 -1.28 4.42 -3.96
N VAL A 101 -1.45 5.04 -2.79
CA VAL A 101 -0.57 4.85 -1.63
C VAL A 101 -1.35 4.95 -0.32
N LEU A 102 -1.10 4.01 0.60
CA LEU A 102 -1.67 4.02 1.94
C LEU A 102 -0.56 4.00 3.00
N PRO A 103 -0.54 4.95 3.97
CA PRO A 103 0.37 4.87 5.10
C PRO A 103 -0.05 3.74 6.05
N TYR A 104 0.93 3.02 6.59
CA TYR A 104 0.68 2.05 7.66
C TYR A 104 0.75 2.74 9.02
N LEU A 105 -0.40 2.89 9.68
CA LEU A 105 -0.55 3.62 10.94
C LEU A 105 -0.68 2.68 12.17
N GLY A 106 -0.21 1.44 12.02
CA GLY A 106 -0.40 0.37 13.00
C GLY A 106 -1.77 -0.29 12.90
N LYS A 107 -2.26 -0.83 14.03
CA LYS A 107 -3.59 -1.47 14.09
C LYS A 107 -4.69 -0.44 13.80
N ASP A 108 -5.48 -0.74 12.78
CA ASP A 108 -6.67 0.02 12.39
C ASP A 108 -7.89 -0.54 13.15
N PRO A 109 -8.54 0.22 14.04
CA PRO A 109 -9.71 -0.23 14.78
C PRO A 109 -10.98 -0.29 13.91
N SER A 110 -10.98 0.38 12.74
CA SER A 110 -12.12 0.39 11.82
C SER A 110 -12.17 -0.81 10.87
N ARG A 111 -11.08 -1.58 10.77
CA ARG A 111 -11.04 -2.78 9.94
C ARG A 111 -12.02 -3.84 10.48
N PRO A 112 -12.94 -4.38 9.65
CA PRO A 112 -13.86 -5.42 10.05
C PRO A 112 -13.17 -6.62 10.72
N SER A 113 -13.81 -7.15 11.76
CA SER A 113 -13.33 -8.36 12.45
C SER A 113 -13.30 -9.54 11.47
N GLY A 114 -12.20 -10.29 11.45
CA GLY A 114 -12.00 -11.43 10.56
C GLY A 114 -11.36 -11.08 9.21
N GLU A 115 -11.27 -9.80 8.81
CA GLU A 115 -10.60 -9.42 7.57
C GLU A 115 -9.08 -9.37 7.77
N ARG A 116 -8.36 -10.10 6.89
CA ARG A 116 -6.90 -10.10 6.85
C ARG A 116 -6.40 -8.72 6.41
N LEU A 117 -5.45 -8.15 7.15
CA LEU A 117 -4.84 -6.85 6.85
C LEU A 117 -4.37 -6.77 5.39
N SER A 118 -3.71 -7.82 4.91
CA SER A 118 -3.10 -7.83 3.60
C SER A 118 -4.13 -7.84 2.46
N GLU A 119 -5.24 -8.55 2.62
CA GLU A 119 -6.35 -8.55 1.66
C GLU A 119 -7.03 -7.17 1.62
N ASN A 120 -7.31 -6.59 2.80
CA ASN A 120 -7.91 -5.25 2.92
C ASN A 120 -7.06 -4.17 2.23
N VAL A 121 -5.75 -4.21 2.43
CA VAL A 121 -4.81 -3.26 1.81
C VAL A 121 -4.85 -3.35 0.28
N VAL A 122 -4.82 -4.56 -0.28
CA VAL A 122 -4.87 -4.75 -1.75
C VAL A 122 -6.20 -4.23 -2.29
N MET A 123 -7.33 -4.58 -1.67
CA MET A 123 -8.64 -4.11 -2.12
C MET A 123 -8.74 -2.58 -2.08
N ARG A 124 -8.30 -1.94 -0.99
CA ARG A 124 -8.31 -0.46 -0.87
C ARG A 124 -7.40 0.22 -1.89
N LEU A 125 -6.22 -0.33 -2.16
CA LEU A 125 -5.29 0.23 -3.14
C LEU A 125 -5.84 0.09 -4.57
N MET A 126 -6.46 -1.04 -4.86
CA MET A 126 -6.96 -1.38 -6.20
C MET A 126 -8.32 -0.78 -6.52
N GLU A 127 -9.13 -0.37 -5.53
CA GLU A 127 -10.52 0.06 -5.74
C GLU A 127 -10.72 1.01 -6.95
N PRO A 128 -9.90 2.05 -7.20
CA PRO A 128 -10.07 2.93 -8.36
C PRO A 128 -9.78 2.25 -9.73
N PHE A 129 -9.12 1.10 -9.70
CA PHE A 129 -8.58 0.38 -10.86
C PHE A 129 -9.23 -0.98 -11.11
N LEU A 130 -10.15 -1.41 -10.23
CA LEU A 130 -10.96 -2.62 -10.37
C LEU A 130 -11.89 -2.56 -11.59
N ASP A 131 -12.49 -3.70 -11.92
CA ASP A 131 -13.52 -3.90 -12.95
C ASP A 131 -13.06 -3.64 -14.40
N LYS A 132 -11.75 -3.47 -14.61
CA LYS A 132 -11.13 -3.06 -15.88
C LYS A 132 -10.28 -4.15 -16.54
N GLY A 133 -10.36 -5.41 -16.08
CA GLY A 133 -9.62 -6.54 -16.68
C GLY A 133 -8.11 -6.50 -16.39
N ARG A 134 -7.69 -5.84 -15.32
CA ARG A 134 -6.28 -5.69 -14.94
C ARG A 134 -5.75 -6.92 -14.20
N ASN A 135 -4.43 -6.98 -14.12
CA ASN A 135 -3.70 -7.93 -13.29
C ASN A 135 -2.95 -7.17 -12.19
N VAL A 136 -3.08 -7.63 -10.94
CA VAL A 136 -2.28 -7.14 -9.82
C VAL A 136 -1.22 -8.17 -9.45
N THR A 137 0.03 -7.73 -9.35
CA THR A 137 1.14 -8.57 -8.89
C THR A 137 1.49 -8.22 -7.45
N THR A 138 1.59 -9.23 -6.58
CA THR A 138 1.88 -9.04 -5.16
C THR A 138 2.89 -10.06 -4.62
N ASP A 139 3.49 -9.77 -3.46
CA ASP A 139 4.34 -10.71 -2.75
C ASP A 139 3.56 -11.76 -1.93
N ASN A 140 4.26 -12.56 -1.12
CA ASN A 140 3.67 -13.63 -0.31
C ASN A 140 2.83 -13.14 0.89
N PHE A 141 3.05 -11.90 1.34
CA PHE A 141 2.32 -11.31 2.45
C PHE A 141 0.88 -11.01 2.03
N PHE A 142 0.69 -10.55 0.80
CA PHE A 142 -0.62 -10.25 0.22
C PHE A 142 -1.33 -11.46 -0.39
N THR A 143 -0.59 -12.35 -1.04
CA THR A 143 -1.22 -13.39 -1.88
C THR A 143 -1.99 -14.42 -1.05
N SER A 144 -3.28 -14.59 -1.35
CA SER A 144 -4.15 -15.62 -0.78
C SER A 144 -5.24 -16.05 -1.78
N LEU A 145 -5.84 -17.22 -1.55
CA LEU A 145 -6.96 -17.72 -2.37
C LEU A 145 -8.21 -16.83 -2.21
N SER A 146 -8.52 -16.42 -0.97
CA SER A 146 -9.63 -15.49 -0.68
C SER A 146 -9.50 -14.20 -1.47
N LEU A 147 -8.30 -13.60 -1.48
CA LEU A 147 -8.04 -12.37 -2.21
C LEU A 147 -8.19 -12.58 -3.73
N ALA A 148 -7.68 -13.69 -4.26
CA ALA A 148 -7.82 -14.01 -5.68
C ALA A 148 -9.29 -14.09 -6.10
N GLN A 149 -10.14 -14.73 -5.29
CA GLN A 149 -11.58 -14.81 -5.53
C GLN A 149 -12.26 -13.44 -5.44
N GLN A 150 -11.90 -12.61 -4.47
CA GLN A 150 -12.44 -11.25 -4.33
C GLN A 150 -12.10 -10.37 -5.55
N LEU A 151 -10.86 -10.39 -6.00
CA LEU A 151 -10.40 -9.64 -7.16
C LEU A 151 -11.06 -10.13 -8.45
N LEU A 152 -11.22 -11.45 -8.61
CA LEU A 152 -11.83 -12.02 -9.80
C LEU A 152 -13.30 -11.61 -9.95
N ARG A 153 -14.05 -11.57 -8.84
CA ARG A 153 -15.43 -11.01 -8.83
C ARG A 153 -15.47 -9.56 -9.32
N ARG A 154 -14.37 -8.83 -9.20
CA ARG A 154 -14.17 -7.44 -9.64
C ARG A 154 -13.32 -7.35 -10.93
N LYS A 155 -13.44 -8.35 -11.81
CA LYS A 155 -12.73 -8.47 -13.10
C LYS A 155 -11.24 -8.14 -13.02
N THR A 156 -10.58 -8.55 -11.94
CA THR A 156 -9.16 -8.33 -11.69
C THR A 156 -8.50 -9.64 -11.34
N THR A 157 -7.37 -9.93 -11.96
CA THR A 157 -6.61 -11.16 -11.69
C THR A 157 -5.44 -10.86 -10.78
N ILE A 158 -4.93 -11.85 -10.05
CA ILE A 158 -3.77 -11.73 -9.18
C ILE A 158 -2.65 -12.68 -9.62
N LEU A 159 -1.43 -12.19 -9.57
CA LEU A 159 -0.20 -12.97 -9.67
C LEU A 159 0.62 -12.74 -8.42
N GLY A 160 1.12 -13.80 -7.79
CA GLY A 160 1.98 -13.62 -6.63
C GLY A 160 2.57 -14.92 -6.13
N THR A 161 3.56 -14.79 -5.26
CA THR A 161 4.15 -15.97 -4.61
C THR A 161 3.26 -16.42 -3.46
N VAL A 162 3.09 -17.73 -3.30
CA VAL A 162 2.32 -18.30 -2.18
C VAL A 162 3.28 -19.02 -1.24
N ASN A 163 3.12 -18.81 0.07
CA ASN A 163 3.90 -19.56 1.05
C ASN A 163 3.46 -21.03 1.04
N LYS A 164 4.41 -21.97 0.91
CA LYS A 164 4.16 -23.43 0.87
C LYS A 164 3.42 -23.97 2.09
N ILE A 165 3.47 -23.26 3.22
CA ILE A 165 2.82 -23.64 4.49
C ILE A 165 1.33 -23.27 4.49
N ARG A 166 0.86 -22.48 3.53
CA ARG A 166 -0.55 -22.09 3.39
C ARG A 166 -1.43 -23.34 3.29
N GLN A 167 -2.53 -23.37 4.06
CA GLN A 167 -3.45 -24.50 4.12
C GLN A 167 -4.12 -24.77 2.77
N GLU A 168 -4.23 -23.74 1.95
CA GLU A 168 -4.82 -23.77 0.62
C GLU A 168 -3.95 -24.54 -0.40
N ILE A 169 -2.69 -24.87 -0.06
CA ILE A 169 -1.79 -25.64 -0.93
C ILE A 169 -1.94 -27.14 -0.65
N PRO A 170 -2.28 -27.96 -1.68
CA PRO A 170 -2.35 -29.41 -1.55
C PRO A 170 -1.07 -30.01 -0.96
N HIS A 171 -1.20 -31.05 -0.15
CA HIS A 171 -0.04 -31.69 0.51
C HIS A 171 1.01 -32.20 -0.48
N LEU A 172 0.58 -32.61 -1.68
CA LEU A 172 1.45 -33.11 -2.76
C LEU A 172 2.43 -32.04 -3.28
N ASP A 173 2.07 -30.77 -3.17
CA ASP A 173 2.77 -29.66 -3.84
C ASP A 173 3.76 -28.91 -2.93
N ARG A 174 3.88 -29.32 -1.66
CA ARG A 174 4.71 -28.63 -0.66
C ARG A 174 6.23 -28.79 -0.87
N GLY A 175 6.66 -29.70 -1.75
CA GLY A 175 8.08 -29.91 -2.10
C GLY A 175 8.64 -28.87 -3.09
N THR A 176 7.82 -28.33 -3.99
CA THR A 176 8.29 -27.57 -5.16
C THR A 176 8.07 -26.06 -4.96
N ALA A 177 9.05 -25.21 -5.29
CA ALA A 177 8.80 -23.76 -5.32
C ALA A 177 7.86 -23.44 -6.49
N MET A 178 6.58 -23.15 -6.21
CA MET A 178 5.58 -22.91 -7.24
C MET A 178 5.28 -21.41 -7.39
N ASN A 179 5.50 -20.89 -8.60
CA ASN A 179 4.93 -19.62 -9.04
C ASN A 179 3.50 -19.89 -9.51
N PHE A 180 2.51 -19.69 -8.65
CA PHE A 180 1.11 -19.83 -9.05
C PHE A 180 0.66 -18.60 -9.84
N THR A 181 0.37 -18.80 -11.12
CA THR A 181 -0.54 -17.91 -11.85
C THR A 181 -1.94 -18.47 -11.61
N MET A 182 -2.76 -17.84 -10.76
CA MET A 182 -4.18 -18.21 -10.66
C MET A 182 -4.92 -17.61 -11.86
N LEU A 183 -4.70 -18.21 -13.04
CA LEU A 183 -5.64 -18.10 -14.14
C LEU A 183 -6.78 -19.07 -13.81
N GLN A 184 -7.92 -18.55 -13.34
CA GLN A 184 -9.14 -19.33 -13.44
C GLN A 184 -9.47 -19.42 -14.92
N SER A 185 -9.14 -20.56 -15.51
CA SER A 185 -9.67 -20.99 -16.80
C SER A 185 -11.19 -21.06 -16.68
N ALA A 186 -11.88 -20.04 -17.17
CA ALA A 186 -13.28 -20.18 -17.55
C ALA A 186 -13.32 -21.02 -18.83
N ALA A 187 -13.26 -22.33 -18.67
CA ALA A 187 -13.55 -23.31 -19.71
C ALA A 187 -13.88 -24.62 -19.02
N TRP A 188 -15.14 -24.76 -18.58
CA TRP A 188 -15.96 -25.99 -18.51
C TRP A 188 -17.37 -25.59 -18.04
N MET A 189 -18.12 -24.97 -18.96
CA MET A 189 -19.55 -25.16 -19.28
C MET A 189 -19.95 -24.15 -20.34
#